data_AF-A0A8H5HZT8-F1
#
_entry.id   AF-A0A8H5HZT8-F1
#
_cell.length_a   1.000
_cell.length_b   1.000
_cell.length_c   1.000
_cell.angle_alpha   90.00
_cell.angle_beta   90.00
_cell.angle_gamma   90.00
#
_symmetry.space_group_name_H-M   'P 1'
#
loop_
_entity.id
_entity.type
_entity.pdbx_description
1 polymer ?
#
loop_
_entity_poly.entity_id
_entity_poly.type
_entity_poly.pdbx_seq_one_letter_code
_entity_poly.pdbx_strand_id
1 'polypeptide(L)'
;MLNAHNELVPSPTAQSLEFRSNLTGRVSNLRRIRPRVPFFRLAAHRIPTLWGLYRGLLWTAPTANIQHYIRLWFRQSRHLTGTENTIRDLRKGYKWLASFERAQSGDVKTQAILLRYDRILGVRAEKGHWRRLVLDEVEWQRRLKNRPILTGGLVHPTYYNPPLPRMKPQPMVISRIIAARMKQRLRRFTRIEKLAEMRDMVRREQVMEQALLKETGGKFEPVFEGKNDWNALVAQTAKKIYDDVLATSSRNLRPFPQKLLDQVREARRNKIVNKTKERERERQGEILRITRKRWRKNLTPHLLATLPEKQKQEELIVQRSIAEVGYVGLLKKRKGWGLKDPKPSVEGKKWSVEDAEWIGLHEREAAMKALIAVEEANERKRSINK
;
A
#
# COMPACT_ATOMS: atom_id res chain seq x y z
N MET A 1 26.48 0.82 -51.22
CA MET A 1 25.69 1.56 -52.22
C MET A 1 24.99 0.55 -53.10
N LEU A 2 23.71 0.26 -52.83
CA LEU A 2 22.86 -0.60 -53.67
C LEU A 2 21.92 0.33 -54.44
N ASN A 3 22.16 0.48 -55.74
CA ASN A 3 21.29 1.24 -56.63
C ASN A 3 19.97 0.48 -56.80
N ALA A 4 18.89 1.05 -56.29
CA ALA A 4 17.54 0.56 -56.51
C ALA A 4 17.15 0.82 -57.97
N HIS A 5 17.25 -0.21 -58.81
CA HIS A 5 16.57 -0.27 -60.10
C HIS A 5 15.06 -0.38 -59.84
N ASN A 6 14.39 0.77 -59.78
CA ASN A 6 12.94 0.85 -59.91
C ASN A 6 12.61 0.64 -61.40
N GLU A 7 12.57 -0.62 -61.82
CA GLU A 7 12.02 -0.99 -63.12
C GLU A 7 10.53 -0.62 -63.16
N LEU A 8 10.17 0.20 -64.13
CA LEU A 8 8.82 0.68 -64.39
C LEU A 8 7.91 -0.52 -64.73
N VAL A 9 7.15 -0.99 -63.75
CA VAL A 9 6.14 -2.02 -63.98
C VAL A 9 5.07 -1.45 -64.94
N PRO A 10 4.83 -2.06 -66.11
CA PRO A 10 3.85 -1.57 -67.07
C PRO A 10 2.44 -1.59 -66.48
N SER A 11 1.70 -0.51 -66.70
CA SER A 11 0.30 -0.38 -66.27
C SER A 11 -0.57 -1.44 -66.97
N PRO A 12 -1.48 -2.11 -66.24
CA PRO A 12 -2.32 -3.16 -66.80
C PRO A 12 -3.24 -2.65 -67.93
N THR A 13 -3.44 -3.47 -68.96
CA THR A 13 -4.36 -3.18 -70.07
C THR A 13 -5.82 -3.17 -69.61
N ALA A 14 -6.69 -2.42 -70.30
CA ALA A 14 -8.12 -2.31 -69.98
C ALA A 14 -8.84 -3.67 -69.92
N GLN A 15 -8.55 -4.56 -70.87
CA GLN A 15 -9.09 -5.93 -70.89
C GLN A 15 -8.71 -6.75 -69.65
N SER A 16 -7.50 -6.54 -69.12
CA SER A 16 -7.05 -7.20 -67.89
C SER A 16 -7.83 -6.70 -66.67
N LEU A 17 -8.19 -5.41 -66.63
CA LEU A 17 -9.03 -4.84 -65.57
C LEU A 17 -10.45 -5.40 -65.60
N GLU A 18 -11.06 -5.52 -66.78
CA GLU A 18 -12.40 -6.11 -66.95
C GLU A 18 -12.44 -7.61 -66.61
N PHE A 19 -11.41 -8.36 -67.01
CA PHE A 19 -11.31 -9.77 -66.63
C PHE A 19 -11.18 -9.92 -65.10
N ARG A 20 -10.36 -9.07 -64.47
CA ARG A 20 -10.21 -9.03 -63.01
C ARG A 20 -11.52 -8.65 -62.31
N SER A 21 -12.28 -7.67 -62.82
CA SER A 21 -13.57 -7.29 -62.23
C SER A 21 -14.58 -8.44 -62.30
N ASN A 22 -14.69 -9.10 -63.46
CA ASN A 22 -15.59 -10.25 -63.65
C ASN A 22 -15.22 -11.43 -62.75
N LEU A 23 -13.92 -11.72 -62.62
CA LEU A 23 -13.42 -12.77 -61.74
C LEU A 23 -13.69 -12.41 -60.27
N THR A 24 -13.46 -11.15 -59.86
CA THR A 24 -13.78 -10.71 -58.50
C THR A 24 -15.26 -10.81 -58.16
N GLY A 25 -16.17 -10.52 -59.09
CA GLY A 25 -17.62 -10.67 -58.88
C GLY A 25 -18.07 -12.13 -58.73
N ARG A 26 -17.50 -13.05 -59.53
CA ARG A 26 -17.80 -14.49 -59.40
C ARG A 26 -17.21 -15.07 -58.11
N VAL A 27 -15.99 -14.69 -57.76
CA VAL A 27 -15.30 -15.17 -56.54
C VAL A 27 -15.85 -14.51 -55.28
N SER A 28 -16.36 -13.27 -55.32
CA SER A 28 -16.90 -12.59 -54.13
C SER A 28 -18.10 -13.30 -53.52
N ASN A 29 -18.93 -13.96 -54.34
CA ASN A 29 -20.08 -14.73 -53.85
C ASN A 29 -19.66 -16.04 -53.15
N LEU A 30 -18.49 -16.57 -53.49
CA LEU A 30 -17.90 -17.76 -52.86
C LEU A 30 -17.04 -17.41 -51.64
N ARG A 31 -16.74 -16.12 -51.42
CA ARG A 31 -15.99 -15.68 -50.23
C ARG A 31 -16.87 -15.85 -49.00
N ARG A 32 -16.41 -16.67 -48.06
CA ARG A 32 -16.99 -16.78 -46.73
C ARG A 32 -17.01 -15.40 -46.07
N ILE A 33 -18.16 -14.73 -46.08
CA ILE A 33 -18.36 -13.43 -45.44
C ILE A 33 -18.23 -13.66 -43.93
N ARG A 34 -17.05 -13.35 -43.39
CA ARG A 34 -16.89 -13.23 -41.94
C ARG A 34 -17.60 -11.92 -41.55
N PRO A 35 -18.60 -11.96 -40.67
CA PRO A 35 -19.21 -10.72 -40.22
C PRO A 35 -18.11 -9.82 -39.65
N ARG A 36 -18.09 -8.54 -40.03
CA ARG A 36 -17.15 -7.54 -39.48
C ARG A 36 -17.33 -7.38 -37.96
N VAL A 37 -18.50 -7.76 -37.47
CA VAL A 37 -18.88 -7.72 -36.05
C VAL A 37 -18.54 -9.07 -35.42
N PRO A 38 -17.85 -9.08 -34.25
CA PRO A 38 -17.56 -10.33 -33.55
C PRO A 38 -18.84 -11.07 -33.17
N PHE A 39 -18.83 -12.40 -33.18
CA PHE A 39 -20.05 -13.21 -33.08
C PHE A 39 -20.91 -12.90 -31.84
N PHE A 40 -20.28 -12.57 -30.70
CA PHE A 40 -20.98 -12.28 -29.44
C PHE A 40 -21.81 -10.98 -29.47
N ARG A 41 -21.59 -10.12 -30.48
CA ARG A 41 -22.39 -8.91 -30.73
C ARG A 41 -23.49 -9.14 -31.76
N LEU A 42 -23.48 -10.26 -32.49
CA LEU A 42 -24.52 -10.57 -33.47
C LEU A 42 -25.85 -10.78 -32.76
N ALA A 43 -26.93 -10.25 -33.34
CA ALA A 43 -28.29 -10.44 -32.82
C ALA A 43 -28.65 -11.94 -32.72
N ALA A 44 -28.22 -12.73 -33.70
CA ALA A 44 -28.38 -14.19 -33.73
C ALA A 44 -27.79 -14.92 -32.52
N HIS A 45 -26.75 -14.35 -31.87
CA HIS A 45 -26.22 -14.88 -30.62
C HIS A 45 -26.85 -14.19 -29.41
N ARG A 46 -26.89 -12.86 -29.39
CA ARG A 46 -27.28 -12.07 -28.22
C ARG A 46 -28.74 -12.26 -27.82
N ILE A 47 -29.66 -12.38 -28.79
CA ILE A 47 -31.09 -12.53 -28.50
C ILE A 47 -31.37 -13.90 -27.86
N PRO A 48 -31.00 -15.05 -28.46
CA PRO A 48 -31.25 -16.35 -27.84
C PRO A 48 -30.54 -16.52 -26.49
N THR A 49 -29.34 -15.96 -26.34
CA THR A 49 -28.58 -16.09 -25.08
C THR A 49 -29.16 -15.25 -23.95
N LEU A 50 -29.50 -13.99 -24.19
CA LEU A 50 -30.03 -13.11 -23.14
C LEU A 50 -31.53 -13.31 -22.90
N TRP A 51 -32.33 -13.40 -23.96
CA TRP A 51 -33.79 -13.44 -23.85
C TRP A 51 -34.35 -14.85 -23.74
N GLY A 52 -33.75 -15.82 -24.45
CA GLY A 52 -34.13 -17.23 -24.32
C GLY A 52 -33.48 -17.85 -23.09
N LEU A 53 -32.17 -18.08 -23.14
CA LEU A 53 -31.48 -18.89 -22.15
C LEU A 53 -31.34 -18.19 -20.78
N TYR A 54 -30.77 -16.99 -20.71
CA TYR A 54 -30.47 -16.33 -19.44
C TYR A 54 -31.75 -15.99 -18.66
N ARG A 55 -32.75 -15.38 -19.31
CA ARG A 55 -34.03 -15.07 -18.66
C ARG A 55 -34.82 -16.33 -18.33
N GLY A 56 -34.88 -17.30 -19.25
CA GLY A 56 -35.51 -18.60 -18.99
C GLY A 56 -34.91 -19.26 -17.75
N LEU A 57 -33.57 -19.34 -17.65
CA LEU A 57 -32.88 -19.88 -16.48
C LEU A 57 -33.17 -19.11 -15.19
N LEU A 58 -33.33 -17.79 -15.24
CA LEU A 58 -33.66 -16.99 -14.05
C LEU A 58 -35.11 -17.15 -13.61
N TRP A 59 -36.04 -17.31 -14.55
CA TRP A 59 -37.46 -17.50 -14.25
C TRP A 59 -37.77 -18.91 -13.74
N THR A 60 -37.14 -19.94 -14.31
CA THR A 60 -37.38 -21.34 -13.92
C THR A 60 -36.51 -21.81 -12.75
N ALA A 61 -35.51 -21.02 -12.33
CA ALA A 61 -34.65 -21.39 -11.21
C ALA A 61 -35.44 -21.45 -9.88
N PRO A 62 -35.38 -22.57 -9.14
CA PRO A 62 -36.26 -22.82 -7.99
C PRO A 62 -35.89 -22.01 -6.73
N THR A 63 -34.66 -21.52 -6.63
CA THR A 63 -34.15 -20.82 -5.42
C THR A 63 -33.29 -19.61 -5.77
N ALA A 64 -33.19 -18.67 -4.83
CA ALA A 64 -32.40 -17.46 -4.98
C ALA A 64 -30.88 -17.73 -5.13
N ASN A 65 -30.32 -18.76 -4.48
CA ASN A 65 -28.89 -19.06 -4.61
C ASN A 65 -28.55 -19.57 -6.01
N ILE A 66 -29.43 -20.39 -6.61
CA ILE A 66 -29.28 -20.85 -7.99
C ILE A 66 -29.38 -19.68 -8.95
N GLN A 67 -30.37 -18.78 -8.77
CA GLN A 67 -30.45 -17.54 -9.55
C GLN A 67 -29.18 -16.68 -9.43
N HIS A 68 -28.67 -16.49 -8.21
CA HIS A 68 -27.43 -15.75 -7.97
C HIS A 68 -26.24 -16.39 -8.69
N TYR A 69 -26.12 -17.72 -8.61
CA TYR A 69 -25.06 -18.48 -9.28
C TYR A 69 -25.15 -18.33 -10.80
N ILE A 70 -26.35 -18.39 -11.39
CA ILE A 70 -26.56 -18.16 -12.83
C ILE A 70 -26.10 -16.75 -13.22
N ARG A 71 -26.48 -15.71 -12.45
CA ARG A 71 -26.02 -14.34 -12.69
C ARG A 71 -24.49 -14.25 -12.63
N LEU A 72 -23.86 -14.89 -11.64
CA LEU A 72 -22.41 -14.91 -11.50
C LEU A 72 -21.73 -15.61 -12.68
N TRP A 73 -22.26 -16.78 -13.09
CA TRP A 73 -21.76 -17.55 -14.22
C TRP A 73 -21.80 -16.74 -15.52
N PHE A 74 -22.93 -16.10 -15.85
CA PHE A 74 -23.02 -15.22 -17.01
C PHE A 74 -22.08 -14.01 -16.93
N ARG A 75 -21.88 -13.41 -15.75
CA ARG A 75 -20.91 -12.31 -15.57
C ARG A 75 -19.47 -12.76 -15.80
N GLN A 76 -19.11 -13.97 -15.39
CA GLN A 76 -17.78 -14.55 -15.61
C GLN A 76 -17.58 -14.90 -17.09
N SER A 77 -18.58 -15.49 -17.74
CA SER A 77 -18.52 -15.90 -19.15
C SER A 77 -18.69 -14.74 -20.15
N ARG A 78 -18.99 -13.50 -19.70
CA ARG A 78 -19.17 -12.34 -20.61
C ARG A 78 -17.95 -11.98 -21.46
N HIS A 79 -16.77 -12.42 -21.03
CA HIS A 79 -15.49 -12.16 -21.69
C HIS A 79 -15.04 -13.31 -22.60
N LEU A 80 -15.87 -14.33 -22.79
CA LEU A 80 -15.57 -15.42 -23.71
C LEU A 80 -15.71 -14.93 -25.16
N THR A 81 -14.56 -14.81 -25.83
CA THR A 81 -14.45 -14.38 -27.23
C THR A 81 -14.30 -15.54 -28.21
N GLY A 82 -14.22 -16.79 -27.73
CA GLY A 82 -14.09 -17.99 -28.54
C GLY A 82 -15.43 -18.69 -28.78
N THR A 83 -15.71 -19.07 -30.03
CA THR A 83 -16.97 -19.72 -30.43
C THR A 83 -17.17 -21.07 -29.75
N GLU A 84 -16.16 -21.93 -29.72
CA GLU A 84 -16.24 -23.29 -29.15
C GLU A 84 -16.55 -23.27 -27.65
N ASN A 85 -15.80 -22.48 -26.88
CA ASN A 85 -16.03 -22.33 -25.44
C ASN A 85 -17.42 -21.76 -25.16
N THR A 86 -17.86 -20.79 -25.96
CA THR A 86 -19.20 -20.22 -25.84
C THR A 86 -20.27 -21.26 -26.14
N ILE A 87 -20.14 -22.04 -27.21
CA ILE A 87 -21.08 -23.11 -27.56
C ILE A 87 -21.17 -24.16 -26.44
N ARG A 88 -20.03 -24.57 -25.88
CA ARG A 88 -19.98 -25.50 -24.74
C ARG A 88 -20.74 -24.95 -23.53
N ASP A 89 -20.50 -23.68 -23.19
CA ASP A 89 -21.18 -23.01 -22.08
C ASP A 89 -22.69 -22.88 -22.33
N LEU A 90 -23.10 -22.53 -23.55
CA LEU A 90 -24.52 -22.45 -23.91
C LEU A 90 -25.22 -23.82 -23.85
N ARG A 91 -24.60 -24.87 -24.37
CA ARG A 91 -25.13 -26.24 -24.26
C ARG A 91 -25.32 -26.66 -22.81
N LYS A 92 -24.36 -26.31 -21.94
CA LYS A 92 -24.47 -26.54 -20.50
C LYS A 92 -25.65 -25.76 -19.91
N GLY A 93 -25.82 -24.50 -20.29
CA GLY A 93 -26.96 -23.69 -19.87
C GLY A 93 -28.32 -24.29 -20.28
N TYR A 94 -28.48 -24.73 -21.53
CA TYR A 94 -29.73 -25.35 -21.99
C TYR A 94 -30.02 -26.68 -21.27
N LYS A 95 -28.99 -27.48 -20.94
CA LYS A 95 -29.15 -28.67 -20.10
C LYS A 95 -29.65 -28.32 -18.70
N TRP A 96 -29.20 -27.20 -18.13
CA TRP A 96 -29.70 -26.71 -16.85
C TRP A 96 -31.16 -26.26 -16.96
N LEU A 97 -31.50 -25.51 -18.02
CA LEU A 97 -32.86 -25.04 -18.27
C LEU A 97 -33.85 -26.21 -18.33
N ALA A 98 -33.55 -27.24 -19.14
CA ALA A 98 -34.37 -28.44 -19.23
C ALA A 98 -34.47 -29.22 -17.90
N SER A 99 -33.48 -29.10 -17.02
CA SER A 99 -33.54 -29.72 -15.69
C SER A 99 -34.39 -28.90 -14.71
N PHE A 100 -34.39 -27.57 -14.84
CA PHE A 100 -35.26 -26.69 -14.05
C PHE A 100 -36.72 -26.82 -14.47
N GLU A 101 -36.99 -26.89 -15.78
CA GLU A 101 -38.35 -27.10 -16.31
C GLU A 101 -38.93 -28.44 -15.82
N ARG A 102 -38.14 -29.53 -15.83
CA ARG A 102 -38.56 -30.82 -15.25
C ARG A 102 -38.84 -30.76 -13.75
N ALA A 103 -38.02 -30.01 -13.01
CA ALA A 103 -38.28 -29.81 -11.59
C ALA A 103 -39.56 -28.98 -11.35
N GLN A 104 -39.83 -27.98 -12.21
CA GLN A 104 -41.05 -27.18 -12.18
C GLN A 104 -42.29 -28.00 -12.57
N SER A 105 -42.16 -28.98 -13.47
CA SER A 105 -43.23 -29.92 -13.84
C SER A 105 -43.49 -31.00 -12.78
N GLY A 106 -42.82 -30.97 -11.62
CA GLY A 106 -43.11 -31.85 -10.49
C GLY A 106 -42.23 -33.11 -10.37
N ASP A 107 -41.12 -33.24 -11.12
CA ASP A 107 -40.22 -34.38 -10.96
C ASP A 107 -39.45 -34.32 -9.62
N VAL A 108 -39.86 -35.17 -8.68
CA VAL A 108 -39.33 -35.26 -7.32
C VAL A 108 -37.81 -35.48 -7.30
N LYS A 109 -37.29 -36.29 -8.22
CA LYS A 109 -35.85 -36.62 -8.25
C LYS A 109 -35.02 -35.40 -8.63
N THR A 110 -35.43 -34.67 -9.67
CA THR A 110 -34.71 -33.45 -10.09
C THR A 110 -34.85 -32.34 -9.06
N GLN A 111 -36.02 -32.17 -8.43
CA GLN A 111 -36.20 -31.25 -7.31
C GLN A 111 -35.23 -31.55 -6.15
N ALA A 112 -35.13 -32.81 -5.71
CA ALA A 112 -34.22 -33.20 -4.64
C ALA A 112 -32.75 -32.90 -4.99
N ILE A 113 -32.35 -33.14 -6.24
CA ILE A 113 -31.00 -32.81 -6.73
C ILE A 113 -30.76 -31.30 -6.67
N LEU A 114 -31.71 -30.47 -7.15
CA LEU A 114 -31.59 -29.01 -7.14
C LEU A 114 -31.54 -28.45 -5.71
N LEU A 115 -32.35 -28.97 -4.79
CA LEU A 115 -32.31 -28.59 -3.38
C LEU A 115 -30.95 -28.92 -2.74
N ARG A 116 -30.34 -30.07 -3.07
CA ARG A 116 -28.99 -30.40 -2.63
C ARG A 116 -27.96 -29.40 -3.16
N TYR A 117 -28.04 -29.03 -4.44
CA TYR A 117 -27.14 -28.04 -5.03
C TYR A 117 -27.36 -26.64 -4.46
N ASP A 118 -28.61 -26.26 -4.17
CA ASP A 118 -28.93 -25.00 -3.52
C ASP A 118 -28.21 -24.87 -2.17
N ARG A 119 -28.25 -25.90 -1.32
CA ARG A 119 -27.50 -25.93 -0.05
C ARG A 119 -26.01 -25.73 -0.26
N ILE A 120 -25.41 -26.41 -1.24
CA ILE A 120 -23.99 -26.27 -1.57
C ILE A 120 -23.67 -24.85 -2.05
N LEU A 121 -24.53 -24.26 -2.89
CA LEU A 121 -24.38 -22.90 -3.41
C LEU A 121 -24.54 -21.86 -2.30
N GLY A 122 -25.48 -22.07 -1.36
CA GLY A 122 -25.67 -21.25 -0.17
C GLY A 122 -24.39 -21.19 0.67
N VAL A 123 -23.83 -22.37 1.03
CA VAL A 123 -22.56 -22.45 1.77
C VAL A 123 -21.41 -21.78 1.01
N ARG A 124 -21.34 -21.92 -0.32
CA ARG A 124 -20.32 -21.25 -1.14
C ARG A 124 -20.49 -19.73 -1.17
N ALA A 125 -21.73 -19.24 -1.28
CA ALA A 125 -22.04 -17.82 -1.28
C ALA A 125 -21.68 -17.19 0.08
N GLU A 126 -22.06 -17.85 1.17
CA GLU A 126 -21.74 -17.42 2.53
C GLU A 126 -20.22 -17.40 2.76
N LYS A 127 -19.51 -18.47 2.39
CA LYS A 127 -18.03 -18.50 2.42
C LYS A 127 -17.41 -17.38 1.58
N GLY A 128 -18.00 -17.07 0.42
CA GLY A 128 -17.56 -15.97 -0.44
C GLY A 128 -17.77 -14.60 0.22
N HIS A 129 -18.92 -14.41 0.88
CA HIS A 129 -19.24 -13.20 1.64
C HIS A 129 -18.27 -13.00 2.80
N TRP A 130 -18.06 -14.02 3.64
CA TRP A 130 -17.10 -13.99 4.74
C TRP A 130 -15.68 -13.73 4.24
N ARG A 131 -15.25 -14.40 3.16
CA ARG A 131 -13.94 -14.12 2.55
C ARG A 131 -13.82 -12.66 2.12
N ARG A 132 -14.86 -12.07 1.54
CA ARG A 132 -14.85 -10.65 1.16
C ARG A 132 -14.73 -9.75 2.39
N LEU A 133 -15.57 -9.96 3.41
CA LEU A 133 -15.50 -9.19 4.66
C LEU A 133 -14.11 -9.26 5.30
N VAL A 134 -13.50 -10.45 5.35
CA VAL A 134 -12.14 -10.64 5.87
C VAL A 134 -11.11 -9.89 5.02
N LEU A 135 -11.22 -9.93 3.69
CA LEU A 135 -10.30 -9.21 2.80
C LEU A 135 -10.46 -7.69 2.94
N ASP A 136 -11.70 -7.20 3.03
CA ASP A 136 -12.02 -5.79 3.21
C ASP A 136 -11.49 -5.29 4.57
N GLU A 137 -11.66 -6.09 5.63
CA GLU A 137 -11.10 -5.80 6.95
C GLU A 137 -9.57 -5.78 6.92
N VAL A 138 -8.93 -6.77 6.29
CA VAL A 138 -7.47 -6.79 6.12
C VAL A 138 -6.99 -5.58 5.32
N GLU A 139 -7.71 -5.19 4.27
CA GLU A 139 -7.40 -3.99 3.50
C GLU A 139 -7.55 -2.72 4.35
N TRP A 140 -8.63 -2.62 5.11
CA TRP A 140 -8.87 -1.50 6.03
C TRP A 140 -7.78 -1.40 7.09
N GLN A 141 -7.38 -2.52 7.71
CA GLN A 141 -6.25 -2.57 8.64
C GLN A 141 -4.94 -2.18 7.97
N ARG A 142 -4.69 -2.62 6.72
CA ARG A 142 -3.51 -2.19 5.95
C ARG A 142 -3.54 -0.69 5.69
N ARG A 143 -4.70 -0.12 5.34
CA ARG A 143 -4.89 1.33 5.16
C ARG A 143 -4.59 2.09 6.45
N LEU A 144 -5.12 1.64 7.60
CA LEU A 144 -4.83 2.25 8.91
C LEU A 144 -3.36 2.15 9.31
N LYS A 145 -2.72 0.99 9.09
CA LYS A 145 -1.31 0.78 9.38
C LYS A 145 -0.40 1.66 8.51
N ASN A 146 -0.79 1.86 7.25
CA ASN A 146 -0.04 2.64 6.27
C ASN A 146 -0.48 4.10 6.19
N ARG A 147 -1.41 4.55 7.04
CA ARG A 147 -1.84 5.94 7.05
C ARG A 147 -0.65 6.83 7.43
N PRO A 148 -0.30 7.85 6.63
CA PRO A 148 0.81 8.71 6.96
C PRO A 148 0.45 9.59 8.16
N ILE A 149 1.25 9.53 9.22
CA ILE A 149 1.07 10.35 10.42
C ILE A 149 2.18 11.39 10.47
N LEU A 150 1.80 12.67 10.61
CA LEU A 150 2.76 13.75 10.82
C LEU A 150 3.50 13.55 12.14
N THR A 151 4.82 13.50 12.09
CA THR A 151 5.64 13.24 13.28
C THR A 151 6.00 14.50 14.07
N GLY A 152 5.73 15.68 13.50
CA GLY A 152 6.21 16.98 14.00
C GLY A 152 7.64 17.31 13.57
N GLY A 153 8.25 16.51 12.69
CA GLY A 153 9.54 16.82 12.07
C GLY A 153 9.38 17.42 10.67
N LEU A 154 10.43 18.07 10.18
CA LEU A 154 10.56 18.50 8.79
C LEU A 154 11.62 17.64 8.08
N VAL A 155 11.48 17.51 6.77
CA VAL A 155 12.51 16.98 5.88
C VAL A 155 13.09 18.18 5.15
N HIS A 156 14.40 18.36 5.25
CA HIS A 156 15.09 19.44 4.56
C HIS A 156 14.90 19.31 3.05
N PRO A 157 14.80 20.45 2.35
CA PRO A 157 14.87 20.44 0.89
C PRO A 157 16.17 19.78 0.45
N THR A 158 16.07 19.02 -0.64
CA THR A 158 17.22 18.44 -1.33
C THR A 158 17.01 18.64 -2.84
N TYR A 159 17.97 18.21 -3.65
CA TYR A 159 17.79 18.14 -5.11
C TYR A 159 16.54 17.32 -5.51
N TYR A 160 16.17 16.31 -4.71
CA TYR A 160 15.13 15.34 -5.05
C TYR A 160 13.76 15.71 -4.49
N ASN A 161 13.70 16.48 -3.40
CA ASN A 161 12.45 16.86 -2.76
C ASN A 161 12.42 18.33 -2.33
N PRO A 162 11.27 19.00 -2.46
CA PRO A 162 11.06 20.30 -1.81
C PRO A 162 11.07 20.14 -0.27
N PRO A 163 10.97 21.24 0.51
CA PRO A 163 10.67 21.13 1.93
C PRO A 163 9.38 20.32 2.12
N LEU A 164 9.44 19.25 2.91
CA LEU A 164 8.32 18.33 3.15
C LEU A 164 8.13 18.08 4.64
N PRO A 165 6.90 17.79 5.11
CA PRO A 165 6.70 17.34 6.48
C PRO A 165 7.21 15.89 6.64
N ARG A 166 7.79 15.58 7.79
CA ARG A 166 8.20 14.21 8.12
C ARG A 166 7.00 13.39 8.56
N MET A 167 6.61 12.42 7.72
CA MET A 167 5.51 11.49 7.99
C MET A 167 6.02 10.09 8.28
N LYS A 168 5.29 9.31 9.09
CA LYS A 168 5.55 7.89 9.32
C LYS A 168 4.27 7.06 9.21
N PRO A 169 4.23 6.03 8.35
CA PRO A 169 5.16 5.80 7.22
C PRO A 169 5.11 6.94 6.20
N GLN A 170 6.13 7.05 5.35
CA GLN A 170 6.11 8.00 4.24
C GLN A 170 5.14 7.48 3.15
N PRO A 171 4.26 8.32 2.57
CA PRO A 171 3.40 7.90 1.47
C PRO A 171 4.19 7.34 0.30
N MET A 172 3.79 6.18 -0.21
CA MET A 172 4.46 5.50 -1.33
C MET A 172 4.63 6.39 -2.56
N VAL A 173 3.65 7.26 -2.84
CA VAL A 173 3.71 8.21 -3.96
C VAL A 173 4.90 9.16 -3.81
N ILE A 174 5.10 9.72 -2.63
CA ILE A 174 6.22 10.65 -2.36
C ILE A 174 7.54 9.91 -2.49
N SER A 175 7.66 8.71 -1.90
CA SER A 175 8.88 7.90 -2.00
C SER A 175 9.19 7.51 -3.45
N ARG A 176 8.17 7.17 -4.26
CA ARG A 176 8.33 6.90 -5.70
C ARG A 176 8.77 8.13 -6.49
N ILE A 177 8.22 9.31 -6.18
CA ILE A 177 8.63 10.57 -6.82
C ILE A 177 10.11 10.86 -6.52
N ILE A 178 10.54 10.70 -5.27
CA ILE A 178 11.94 10.91 -4.88
C ILE A 178 12.86 9.93 -5.62
N ALA A 179 12.53 8.64 -5.63
CA ALA A 179 13.29 7.61 -6.33
C ALA A 179 13.37 7.87 -7.85
N ALA A 180 12.25 8.27 -8.48
CA ALA A 180 12.21 8.61 -9.89
C ALA A 180 13.13 9.80 -10.21
N ARG A 181 13.13 10.84 -9.35
CA ARG A 181 14.02 12.01 -9.50
C ARG A 181 15.48 11.66 -9.32
N MET A 182 15.81 10.77 -8.37
CA MET A 182 17.18 10.25 -8.22
C MET A 182 17.63 9.55 -9.51
N LYS A 183 16.81 8.64 -10.05
CA LYS A 183 17.10 7.94 -11.30
C LYS A 183 17.21 8.90 -12.49
N GLN A 184 16.35 9.91 -12.57
CA GLN A 184 16.42 10.93 -13.63
C GLN A 184 17.68 11.80 -13.53
N ARG A 185 18.13 12.13 -12.31
CA ARG A 185 19.39 12.86 -12.11
C ARG A 185 20.59 12.02 -12.58
N LEU A 186 20.64 10.74 -12.23
CA LEU A 186 21.68 9.82 -12.73
C LEU A 186 21.69 9.75 -14.26
N ARG A 187 20.52 9.58 -14.88
CA ARG A 187 20.38 9.58 -16.35
C ARG A 187 20.86 10.88 -17.00
N ARG A 188 20.68 12.02 -16.35
CA ARG A 188 21.16 13.31 -16.84
C ARG A 188 22.69 13.39 -16.82
N PHE A 189 23.34 12.96 -15.74
CA PHE A 189 24.80 12.92 -15.68
C PHE A 189 25.40 11.99 -16.73
N THR A 190 24.87 10.77 -16.86
CA THR A 190 25.31 9.85 -17.91
C THR A 190 25.08 10.42 -19.32
N ARG A 191 24.07 11.27 -19.50
CA ARG A 191 23.81 11.93 -20.79
C ARG A 191 24.78 13.08 -21.04
N ILE A 192 25.14 13.84 -20.00
CA ILE A 192 26.17 14.89 -20.11
C ILE A 192 27.51 14.28 -20.50
N GLU A 193 27.92 13.18 -19.85
CA GLU A 193 29.14 12.44 -20.17
C GLU A 193 29.16 12.01 -21.64
N LYS A 194 28.08 11.36 -22.12
CA LYS A 194 27.94 10.98 -23.53
C LYS A 194 27.96 12.18 -24.48
N LEU A 195 27.35 13.30 -24.12
CA LEU A 195 27.38 14.50 -24.95
C LEU A 195 28.79 15.11 -25.01
N ALA A 196 29.57 15.00 -23.94
CA ALA A 196 30.98 15.40 -23.94
C ALA A 196 31.81 14.49 -24.87
N GLU A 197 31.63 13.17 -24.80
CA GLU A 197 32.25 12.21 -25.72
C GLU A 197 31.87 12.51 -27.17
N MET A 198 30.58 12.73 -27.46
CA MET A 198 30.10 13.10 -28.80
C MET A 198 30.73 14.39 -29.30
N ARG A 199 30.87 15.40 -28.43
CA ARG A 199 31.54 16.67 -28.77
C ARG A 199 33.00 16.43 -29.15
N ASP A 200 33.70 15.59 -28.41
CA ASP A 200 35.11 15.29 -28.69
C ASP A 200 35.27 14.46 -29.98
N MET A 201 34.34 13.54 -30.26
CA MET A 201 34.29 12.84 -31.55
C MET A 201 34.07 13.81 -32.71
N VAL A 202 33.07 14.70 -32.62
CA VAL A 202 32.82 15.71 -33.67
C VAL A 202 34.06 16.58 -33.90
N ARG A 203 34.77 16.99 -32.84
CA ARG A 203 36.02 17.74 -32.98
C ARG A 203 37.13 16.96 -33.67
N ARG A 204 37.30 15.67 -33.35
CA ARG A 204 38.30 14.82 -33.99
C ARG A 204 38.00 14.65 -35.48
N GLU A 205 36.74 14.41 -35.84
CA GLU A 205 36.31 14.31 -37.23
C GLU A 205 36.52 15.64 -37.97
N GLN A 206 36.20 16.78 -37.36
CA GLN A 206 36.48 18.10 -37.95
C GLN A 206 37.98 18.29 -38.25
N VAL A 207 38.86 17.94 -37.31
CA VAL A 207 40.32 18.03 -37.53
C VAL A 207 40.77 17.08 -38.65
N MET A 208 40.19 15.88 -38.73
CA MET A 208 40.48 14.91 -39.79
C MET A 208 40.00 15.42 -41.17
N GLU A 209 38.77 15.94 -41.26
CA GLU A 209 38.24 16.53 -42.50
C GLU A 209 39.11 17.70 -42.97
N GLN A 210 39.54 18.58 -42.06
CA GLN A 210 40.45 19.68 -42.37
C GLN A 210 41.81 19.19 -42.90
N ALA A 211 42.37 18.12 -42.32
CA ALA A 211 43.61 17.52 -42.80
C ALA A 211 43.43 16.93 -44.22
N LEU A 212 42.34 16.20 -44.45
CA LEU A 212 42.01 15.61 -45.75
C LEU A 212 41.75 16.66 -46.83
N LEU A 213 41.10 17.78 -46.50
CA LEU A 213 40.88 18.90 -47.41
C LEU A 213 42.20 19.51 -47.89
N LYS A 214 43.19 19.63 -47.00
CA LYS A 214 44.53 20.11 -47.33
C LYS A 214 45.27 19.15 -48.27
N GLU A 215 45.14 17.84 -48.05
CA GLU A 215 45.82 16.82 -48.88
C GLU A 215 45.16 16.64 -50.26
N THR A 216 43.83 16.71 -50.34
CA THR A 216 43.08 16.42 -51.57
C THR A 216 42.86 17.65 -52.47
N GLY A 217 43.21 18.85 -51.99
CA GLY A 217 42.99 20.10 -52.71
C GLY A 217 41.51 20.49 -52.81
N GLY A 218 40.70 20.15 -51.80
CA GLY A 218 39.29 20.58 -51.71
C GLY A 218 38.29 19.82 -52.58
N LYS A 219 38.57 18.56 -52.96
CA LYS A 219 37.70 17.75 -53.84
C LYS A 219 36.46 17.16 -53.17
N PHE A 220 36.21 17.44 -51.90
CA PHE A 220 35.11 16.86 -51.11
C PHE A 220 34.46 17.93 -50.21
N GLU A 221 33.15 17.82 -49.96
CA GLU A 221 32.39 18.73 -49.10
C GLU A 221 32.41 18.24 -47.63
N PRO A 222 32.98 19.01 -46.69
CA PRO A 222 33.07 18.59 -45.29
C PRO A 222 31.69 18.48 -44.65
N VAL A 223 31.44 17.35 -43.98
CA VAL A 223 30.14 17.05 -43.36
C VAL A 223 30.06 17.64 -41.95
N PHE A 224 31.17 17.66 -41.22
CA PHE A 224 31.23 18.12 -39.84
C PHE A 224 31.62 19.59 -39.70
N GLU A 225 32.28 20.17 -40.71
CA GLU A 225 32.62 21.60 -40.77
C GLU A 225 31.58 22.44 -41.58
N GLY A 226 30.64 21.78 -42.27
CA GLY A 226 29.67 22.42 -43.16
C GLY A 226 28.42 23.01 -42.50
N LYS A 227 27.37 23.26 -43.30
CA LYS A 227 26.08 23.87 -42.88
C LYS A 227 25.37 23.14 -41.72
N ASN A 228 25.70 21.87 -41.50
CA ASN A 228 25.14 21.08 -40.42
C ASN A 228 25.96 21.30 -39.14
N ASP A 229 25.54 22.28 -38.32
CA ASP A 229 26.22 22.60 -37.06
C ASP A 229 25.91 21.56 -35.97
N TRP A 230 26.60 20.42 -36.06
CA TRP A 230 26.55 19.34 -35.08
C TRP A 230 26.92 19.83 -33.67
N ASN A 231 27.87 20.77 -33.58
CA ASN A 231 28.28 21.37 -32.32
C ASN A 231 27.15 22.19 -31.69
N ALA A 232 26.36 22.93 -32.48
CA ALA A 232 25.17 23.63 -31.98
C ALA A 232 24.13 22.68 -31.42
N LEU A 233 23.85 21.55 -32.08
CA LEU A 233 22.88 20.56 -31.56
C LEU A 233 23.35 19.95 -30.22
N VAL A 234 24.62 19.58 -30.13
CA VAL A 234 25.23 19.09 -28.88
C VAL A 234 25.22 20.17 -27.79
N ALA A 235 25.55 21.42 -28.13
CA ALA A 235 25.52 22.54 -27.19
C ALA A 235 24.10 22.86 -26.71
N GLN A 236 23.11 22.86 -27.60
CA GLN A 236 21.70 23.09 -27.26
C GLN A 236 21.17 22.00 -26.32
N THR A 237 21.49 20.74 -26.59
CA THR A 237 21.08 19.63 -25.71
C THR A 237 21.80 19.68 -24.36
N ALA A 238 23.09 20.02 -24.32
CA ALA A 238 23.82 20.23 -23.08
C ALA A 238 23.23 21.39 -22.26
N LYS A 239 22.91 22.52 -22.92
CA LYS A 239 22.26 23.67 -22.28
C LYS A 239 20.92 23.30 -21.65
N LYS A 240 20.06 22.56 -22.37
CA LYS A 240 18.77 22.07 -21.81
C LYS A 240 18.98 21.24 -20.53
N ILE A 241 19.98 20.35 -20.51
CA ILE A 241 20.26 19.54 -19.33
C ILE A 241 20.79 20.43 -18.19
N TYR A 242 21.61 21.42 -18.49
CA TYR A 242 22.12 22.38 -17.52
C TYR A 242 21.00 23.22 -16.89
N ASP A 243 20.07 23.72 -17.70
CA ASP A 243 18.89 24.45 -17.23
C ASP A 243 18.04 23.57 -16.28
N ASP A 244 17.85 22.29 -16.62
CA ASP A 244 17.19 21.32 -15.75
C ASP A 244 17.94 21.08 -14.42
N VAL A 245 19.28 21.13 -14.44
CA VAL A 245 20.12 21.02 -13.24
C VAL A 245 19.97 22.27 -12.37
N LEU A 246 19.98 23.46 -12.95
CA LEU A 246 19.72 24.72 -12.24
C LEU A 246 18.33 24.73 -11.60
N ALA A 247 17.30 24.33 -12.35
CA ALA A 247 15.94 24.18 -11.82
C ALA A 247 15.85 23.12 -10.70
N THR A 248 16.76 22.14 -10.68
CA THR A 248 16.87 21.17 -9.59
C THR A 248 17.59 21.76 -8.38
N SER A 249 18.62 22.59 -8.60
CA SER A 249 19.35 23.30 -7.54
C SER A 249 18.45 24.29 -6.79
N SER A 250 17.61 25.03 -7.52
CA SER A 250 16.66 25.96 -6.90
C SER A 250 15.69 25.29 -5.93
N ARG A 251 15.37 23.99 -6.13
CA ARG A 251 14.57 23.19 -5.18
C ARG A 251 15.26 22.98 -3.84
N ASN A 252 16.58 22.79 -3.85
CA ASN A 252 17.40 22.61 -2.65
C ASN A 252 17.41 23.88 -1.78
N LEU A 253 17.37 25.04 -2.42
CA LEU A 253 17.41 26.34 -1.76
C LEU A 253 16.03 26.87 -1.34
N ARG A 254 14.94 26.10 -1.54
CA ARG A 254 13.59 26.58 -1.19
C ARG A 254 13.43 26.70 0.33
N PRO A 255 13.04 27.88 0.86
CA PRO A 255 12.70 28.01 2.26
C PRO A 255 11.44 27.21 2.59
N PHE A 256 11.26 26.87 3.88
CA PHE A 256 10.07 26.18 4.34
C PHE A 256 8.85 27.13 4.28
N PRO A 257 7.74 26.75 3.62
CA PRO A 257 6.56 27.60 3.59
C PRO A 257 5.94 27.69 4.98
N GLN A 258 5.46 28.88 5.36
CA GLN A 258 4.92 29.15 6.70
C GLN A 258 3.79 28.20 7.08
N LYS A 259 2.86 27.93 6.16
CA LYS A 259 1.76 26.96 6.33
C LYS A 259 2.27 25.57 6.75
N LEU A 260 3.40 25.13 6.21
CA LEU A 260 4.00 23.84 6.57
C LEU A 260 4.60 23.87 7.98
N LEU A 261 5.23 24.98 8.36
CA LEU A 261 5.75 25.17 9.72
C LEU A 261 4.62 25.11 10.76
N ASP A 262 3.49 25.76 10.47
CA ASP A 262 2.34 25.78 11.37
C ASP A 262 1.69 24.40 11.50
N GLN A 263 1.53 23.67 10.38
CA GLN A 263 1.09 22.27 10.41
C GLN A 263 2.01 21.38 11.26
N VAL A 264 3.32 21.60 11.18
CA VAL A 264 4.29 20.85 11.97
C VAL A 264 4.22 21.21 13.46
N ARG A 265 4.03 22.50 13.79
CA ARG A 265 3.82 22.97 15.17
C ARG A 265 2.54 22.36 15.76
N GLU A 266 1.45 22.36 15.00
CA GLU A 266 0.20 21.73 15.40
C GLU A 266 0.37 20.22 15.63
N ALA A 267 1.04 19.51 14.71
CA ALA A 267 1.35 18.10 14.87
C ALA A 267 2.20 17.81 16.12
N ARG A 268 3.13 18.71 16.50
CA ARG A 268 3.88 18.60 17.77
C ARG A 268 2.97 18.75 18.98
N ARG A 269 2.08 19.74 18.99
CA ARG A 269 1.10 19.93 20.07
C ARG A 269 0.20 18.71 20.21
N ASN A 270 -0.38 18.24 19.11
CA ASN A 270 -1.24 17.06 19.08
C ASN A 270 -0.50 15.79 19.53
N LYS A 271 0.79 15.65 19.19
CA LYS A 271 1.62 14.55 19.68
C LYS A 271 1.79 14.57 21.19
N ILE A 272 2.02 15.75 21.78
CA ILE A 272 2.14 15.91 23.24
C ILE A 272 0.81 15.54 23.90
N VAL A 273 -0.30 16.14 23.44
CA VAL A 273 -1.66 15.87 23.95
C VAL A 273 -2.02 14.38 23.85
N ASN A 274 -1.72 13.73 22.73
CA ASN A 274 -1.99 12.30 22.59
C ASN A 274 -1.12 11.45 23.50
N LYS A 275 0.14 11.87 23.75
CA LYS A 275 1.04 11.16 24.66
C LYS A 275 0.67 11.36 26.13
N THR A 276 0.13 12.51 26.52
CA THR A 276 -0.40 12.71 27.87
C THR A 276 -1.63 11.85 28.09
N LYS A 277 -2.60 11.86 27.15
CA LYS A 277 -3.78 10.98 27.19
C LYS A 277 -3.43 9.48 27.21
N GLU A 278 -2.40 9.06 26.47
CA GLU A 278 -1.90 7.68 26.51
C GLU A 278 -1.33 7.32 27.90
N ARG A 279 -0.61 8.24 28.55
CA ARG A 279 -0.08 8.04 29.92
C ARG A 279 -1.19 8.03 30.97
N GLU A 280 -2.21 8.86 30.83
CA GLU A 280 -3.36 8.89 31.73
C GLU A 280 -4.13 7.56 31.69
N ARG A 281 -4.40 7.03 30.50
CA ARG A 281 -5.00 5.70 30.35
C ARG A 281 -4.15 4.58 30.93
N GLU A 282 -2.83 4.65 30.75
CA GLU A 282 -1.91 3.72 31.40
C GLU A 282 -1.99 3.82 32.94
N ARG A 283 -2.13 5.02 33.49
CA ARG A 283 -2.31 5.24 34.95
C ARG A 283 -3.66 4.73 35.46
N GLN A 284 -4.71 4.79 34.63
CA GLN A 284 -6.02 4.21 34.92
C GLN A 284 -6.01 2.67 34.88
N GLY A 285 -4.91 2.05 34.46
CA GLY A 285 -4.75 0.59 34.43
C GLY A 285 -4.97 -0.04 33.06
N GLU A 286 -5.20 0.73 31.99
CA GLU A 286 -5.30 0.16 30.65
C GLU A 286 -3.95 -0.46 30.21
N ILE A 287 -4.00 -1.71 29.73
CA ILE A 287 -2.81 -2.41 29.23
C ILE A 287 -2.50 -1.95 27.80
N LEU A 288 -1.63 -0.95 27.66
CA LEU A 288 -1.23 -0.38 26.37
C LEU A 288 0.01 -1.07 25.77
N ARG A 289 0.35 -0.73 24.53
CA ARG A 289 1.56 -1.24 23.86
C ARG A 289 2.84 -0.88 24.63
N ILE A 290 2.90 0.32 25.21
CA ILE A 290 4.05 0.75 26.00
C ILE A 290 4.18 -0.06 27.29
N THR A 291 3.06 -0.39 27.94
CA THR A 291 2.96 -1.24 29.12
C THR A 291 3.49 -2.63 28.82
N ARG A 292 3.00 -3.26 27.73
CA ARG A 292 3.52 -4.56 27.26
C ARG A 292 5.01 -4.52 26.93
N LYS A 293 5.49 -3.43 26.29
CA LYS A 293 6.93 -3.25 26.01
C LYS A 293 7.74 -3.15 27.30
N ARG A 294 7.21 -2.47 28.33
CA ARG A 294 7.85 -2.36 29.64
C ARG A 294 7.88 -3.71 30.36
N TRP A 295 6.78 -4.47 30.33
CA TRP A 295 6.69 -5.82 30.92
C TRP A 295 7.65 -6.82 30.29
N ARG A 296 7.94 -6.68 29.00
CA ARG A 296 8.95 -7.50 28.31
C ARG A 296 10.39 -7.10 28.61
N LYS A 297 10.63 -5.97 29.28
CA LYS A 297 11.98 -5.65 29.75
C LYS A 297 12.35 -6.61 30.88
N ASN A 298 13.55 -7.15 30.76
CA ASN A 298 14.19 -7.93 31.80
C ASN A 298 15.27 -7.07 32.46
N LEU A 299 15.71 -7.50 33.64
CA LEU A 299 16.88 -6.92 34.29
C LEU A 299 18.12 -7.12 33.42
N THR A 300 19.11 -6.25 33.59
CA THR A 300 20.40 -6.43 32.95
C THR A 300 21.05 -7.74 33.44
N PRO A 301 21.81 -8.46 32.60
CA PRO A 301 22.42 -9.74 32.98
C PRO A 301 23.25 -9.66 34.25
N HIS A 302 23.96 -8.54 34.47
CA HIS A 302 24.70 -8.28 35.71
C HIS A 302 23.79 -8.32 36.95
N LEU A 303 22.68 -7.58 36.95
CA LEU A 303 21.73 -7.58 38.07
C LEU A 303 21.07 -8.95 38.27
N LEU A 304 20.83 -9.71 37.20
CA LEU A 304 20.34 -11.08 37.30
C LEU A 304 21.34 -12.03 37.96
N ALA A 305 22.65 -11.81 37.79
CA ALA A 305 23.69 -12.62 38.41
C ALA A 305 23.92 -12.23 39.88
N THR A 306 23.91 -10.93 40.20
CA THR A 306 24.31 -10.44 41.53
C THR A 306 23.18 -10.39 42.54
N LEU A 307 21.94 -10.10 42.12
CA LEU A 307 20.84 -9.90 43.06
C LEU A 307 20.27 -11.24 43.57
N PRO A 308 19.80 -11.32 44.82
CA PRO A 308 18.96 -12.44 45.28
C PRO A 308 17.57 -12.39 44.63
N GLU A 309 16.89 -13.53 44.55
CA GLU A 309 15.62 -13.67 43.81
C GLU A 309 14.52 -12.69 44.25
N LYS A 310 14.36 -12.46 45.56
CA LYS A 310 13.40 -11.48 46.09
C LYS A 310 13.67 -10.08 45.55
N GLN A 311 14.94 -9.66 45.56
CA GLN A 311 15.34 -8.36 45.01
C GLN A 311 15.22 -8.31 43.48
N LYS A 312 15.42 -9.43 42.76
CA LYS A 312 15.12 -9.51 41.32
C LYS A 312 13.64 -9.25 41.05
N GLN A 313 12.75 -9.84 41.84
CA GLN A 313 11.30 -9.64 41.69
C GLN A 313 10.90 -8.19 41.99
N GLU A 314 11.38 -7.62 43.09
CA GLU A 314 11.15 -6.20 43.43
C GLU A 314 11.66 -5.27 42.32
N GLU A 315 12.86 -5.51 41.81
CA GLU A 315 13.46 -4.70 40.74
C GLU A 315 12.68 -4.83 39.43
N LEU A 316 12.21 -6.04 39.08
CA LEU A 316 11.32 -6.24 37.94
C LEU A 316 9.99 -5.51 38.12
N ILE A 317 9.38 -5.54 39.31
CA ILE A 317 8.15 -4.82 39.62
C ILE A 317 8.35 -3.32 39.45
N VAL A 318 9.42 -2.76 40.00
CA VAL A 318 9.79 -1.34 39.88
C VAL A 318 10.00 -0.94 38.43
N GLN A 319 10.75 -1.72 37.65
CA GLN A 319 11.04 -1.42 36.25
C GLN A 319 9.84 -1.57 35.33
N ARG A 320 8.92 -2.50 35.63
CA ARG A 320 7.75 -2.83 34.79
C ARG A 320 6.52 -1.98 35.09
N SER A 321 6.44 -1.37 36.26
CA SER A 321 5.25 -0.65 36.74
C SER A 321 5.40 0.87 36.62
N ILE A 322 4.36 1.54 36.11
CA ILE A 322 4.34 3.02 36.07
C ILE A 322 3.88 3.62 37.39
N ALA A 323 3.15 2.87 38.22
CA ALA A 323 2.59 3.36 39.47
C ALA A 323 3.68 4.01 40.33
N GLU A 324 3.34 5.17 40.89
CA GLU A 324 4.17 5.96 41.82
C GLU A 324 3.67 5.82 43.26
N VAL A 325 2.62 5.03 43.47
CA VAL A 325 1.93 4.84 44.76
C VAL A 325 1.83 3.35 45.12
N GLY A 326 1.43 3.04 46.34
CA GLY A 326 1.28 1.69 46.85
C GLY A 326 2.63 0.99 47.09
N TYR A 327 2.62 -0.34 47.05
CA TYR A 327 3.82 -1.18 47.17
C TYR A 327 4.91 -0.82 46.14
N VAL A 328 4.53 -0.48 44.91
CA VAL A 328 5.48 -0.08 43.85
C VAL A 328 6.13 1.27 44.18
N GLY A 329 5.35 2.23 44.67
CA GLY A 329 5.84 3.53 45.12
C GLY A 329 6.82 3.39 46.28
N LEU A 330 6.47 2.55 47.26
CA LEU A 330 7.34 2.15 48.37
C LEU A 330 8.69 1.58 47.92
N LEU A 331 8.66 0.60 47.01
CA LEU A 331 9.88 0.01 46.46
C LEU A 331 10.73 1.05 45.70
N LYS A 332 10.10 1.92 44.90
CA LYS A 332 10.79 3.01 44.19
C LYS A 332 11.46 3.98 45.16
N LYS A 333 10.74 4.40 46.21
CA LYS A 333 11.25 5.29 47.25
C LYS A 333 12.43 4.65 48.00
N ARG A 334 12.30 3.37 48.39
CA ARG A 334 13.38 2.59 49.02
C ARG A 334 14.64 2.51 48.14
N LYS A 335 14.46 2.45 46.82
CA LYS A 335 15.54 2.45 45.81
C LYS A 335 16.04 3.86 45.46
N GLY A 336 15.61 4.90 46.17
CA GLY A 336 16.09 6.28 45.99
C GLY A 336 15.51 7.00 44.78
N TRP A 337 14.40 6.52 44.20
CA TRP A 337 13.73 7.26 43.12
C TRP A 337 13.04 8.48 43.69
N GLY A 338 13.33 9.67 43.12
CA GLY A 338 12.61 10.89 43.41
C GLY A 338 11.19 10.83 42.84
N LEU A 339 10.24 10.37 43.66
CA LEU A 339 8.82 10.42 43.31
C LEU A 339 8.33 11.86 43.39
N LYS A 340 7.43 12.24 42.49
CA LYS A 340 6.85 13.57 42.53
C LYS A 340 5.83 13.60 43.66
N ASP A 341 6.17 14.25 44.77
CA ASP A 341 5.21 14.47 45.84
C ASP A 341 4.00 15.23 45.26
N PRO A 342 2.77 14.74 45.43
CA PRO A 342 1.60 15.57 45.14
C PRO A 342 1.66 16.82 46.04
N LYS A 343 1.07 17.93 45.57
CA LYS A 343 1.14 19.25 46.24
C LYS A 343 1.04 19.10 47.77
N PRO A 344 2.00 19.63 48.54
CA PRO A 344 2.38 19.07 49.85
C PRO A 344 1.31 19.10 50.95
N SER A 345 0.24 19.88 50.80
CA SER A 345 -0.93 19.80 51.66
C SER A 345 -2.17 20.27 50.92
N VAL A 346 -3.22 19.46 50.97
CA VAL A 346 -4.60 19.91 50.78
C VAL A 346 -5.24 19.68 52.15
N GLU A 347 -5.67 20.76 52.81
CA GLU A 347 -6.45 20.69 54.07
C GLU A 347 -5.76 19.96 55.25
N GLY A 348 -4.45 20.14 55.42
CA GLY A 348 -3.71 19.56 56.57
C GLY A 348 -3.47 18.05 56.50
N LYS A 349 -3.89 17.38 55.43
CA LYS A 349 -3.58 15.97 55.15
C LYS A 349 -2.29 15.86 54.36
N LYS A 350 -1.48 14.82 54.65
CA LYS A 350 -0.24 14.52 53.91
C LYS A 350 -0.48 13.28 53.06
N TRP A 351 -0.08 13.31 51.80
CA TRP A 351 -0.22 12.16 50.92
C TRP A 351 0.70 11.02 51.35
N SER A 352 0.11 9.86 51.67
CA SER A 352 0.85 8.63 51.91
C SER A 352 1.18 7.96 50.57
N VAL A 353 2.47 7.82 50.27
CA VAL A 353 2.92 7.02 49.10
C VAL A 353 2.55 5.54 49.28
N GLU A 354 2.47 5.07 50.54
CA GLU A 354 2.22 3.69 50.92
C GLU A 354 0.77 3.29 50.65
N ASP A 355 -0.15 4.17 51.04
CA ASP A 355 -1.59 3.88 51.02
C ASP A 355 -2.30 4.49 49.82
N ALA A 356 -1.61 5.34 49.05
CA ALA A 356 -2.19 6.12 47.94
C ALA A 356 -3.38 6.99 48.37
N GLU A 357 -3.38 7.45 49.63
CA GLU A 357 -4.46 8.21 50.25
C GLU A 357 -3.94 9.45 50.97
N TRP A 358 -4.80 10.46 51.09
CA TRP A 358 -4.57 11.62 51.94
C TRP A 358 -4.88 11.24 53.37
N ILE A 359 -3.85 10.93 54.15
CA ILE A 359 -4.02 10.53 55.54
C ILE A 359 -3.79 11.75 56.41
N GLY A 360 -4.75 12.05 57.28
CA GLY A 360 -4.55 13.04 58.35
C GLY A 360 -3.48 12.56 59.32
N LEU A 361 -2.66 13.46 59.86
CA LEU A 361 -1.61 13.11 60.83
C LEU A 361 -2.15 12.22 61.96
N HIS A 362 -3.34 12.55 62.49
CA HIS A 362 -4.02 11.78 63.54
C HIS A 362 -4.54 10.40 63.09
N GLU A 363 -5.03 10.28 61.85
CA GLU A 363 -5.50 9.00 61.30
C GLU A 363 -4.33 8.02 61.14
N ARG A 364 -3.14 8.53 60.75
CA ARG A 364 -1.93 7.70 60.63
C ARG A 364 -1.44 7.20 61.98
N GLU A 365 -1.45 8.06 63.00
CA GLU A 365 -1.10 7.68 64.37
C GLU A 365 -2.06 6.63 64.93
N ALA A 366 -3.37 6.78 64.66
CA ALA A 366 -4.38 5.80 65.05
C ALA A 366 -4.17 4.45 64.34
N ALA A 367 -3.90 4.46 63.03
CA ALA A 367 -3.63 3.25 62.27
C ALA A 367 -2.35 2.53 62.74
N MET A 368 -1.27 3.26 63.02
CA MET A 368 -0.04 2.67 63.57
C MET A 368 -0.26 2.05 64.96
N LYS A 369 -1.00 2.74 65.85
CA LYS A 369 -1.37 2.18 67.16
C LYS A 369 -2.18 0.89 67.03
N ALA A 370 -3.13 0.85 66.10
CA ALA A 370 -3.93 -0.33 65.84
C ALA A 370 -3.06 -1.50 65.32
N LEU A 371 -2.10 -1.22 64.43
CA LEU A 371 -1.23 -2.24 63.85
C LEU A 371 -0.29 -2.85 64.91
N ILE A 372 0.31 -2.02 65.77
CA ILE A 372 1.12 -2.46 66.91
C ILE A 372 0.30 -3.37 67.85
N ALA A 373 -0.94 -2.97 68.17
CA ALA A 373 -1.82 -3.77 69.02
C ALA A 373 -2.15 -5.15 68.41
N VAL A 374 -2.29 -5.23 67.08
CA VAL A 374 -2.51 -6.50 66.37
C VAL A 374 -1.26 -7.38 66.37
N GLU A 375 -0.08 -6.79 66.19
CA GLU A 375 1.19 -7.53 66.26
C GLU A 375 1.42 -8.10 67.65
N GLU A 376 1.25 -7.31 68.71
CA GLU A 376 1.34 -7.76 70.10
C GLU A 376 0.33 -8.88 70.40
N ALA A 377 -0.91 -8.77 69.92
CA ALA A 377 -1.91 -9.81 70.09
C ALA A 377 -1.54 -11.10 69.35
N ASN A 378 -0.95 -11.01 68.16
CA ASN A 378 -0.48 -12.15 67.39
C ASN A 378 0.75 -12.81 68.03
N GLU A 379 1.68 -12.03 68.59
CA GLU A 379 2.82 -12.54 69.34
C GLU A 379 2.37 -13.28 70.61
N ARG A 380 1.41 -12.71 71.35
CA ARG A 380 0.78 -13.40 72.51
C ARG A 380 0.16 -14.73 72.09
N LYS A 381 -0.54 -14.78 70.95
CA LYS A 381 -1.11 -16.04 70.42
C LYS A 381 -0.01 -17.04 70.03
N ARG A 382 1.10 -16.57 69.45
CA ARG A 382 2.23 -17.43 69.08
C ARG A 382 3.01 -17.95 70.29
N SER A 383 3.09 -17.18 71.37
CA SER A 383 3.71 -17.61 72.62
C SER A 383 2.85 -18.58 73.42
N ILE A 384 1.52 -18.53 73.27
CA ILE A 384 0.59 -19.50 73.89
C ILE A 384 0.62 -20.85 73.16
N ASN A 385 0.91 -20.87 71.86
CA ASN A 385 0.95 -22.08 71.04
C ASN A 385 2.35 -22.73 70.92
N LYS A 386 3.37 -22.14 71.56
CA LYS A 386 4.69 -22.77 71.77
C LYS A 386 4.74 -23.29 73.19
#